data_AF-A0A6L6WPH4-F1
#
_entry.id   AF-A0A6L6WPH4-F1
#
_cell.length_a   1.000
_cell.length_b   1.000
_cell.length_c   1.000
_cell.angle_alpha   90.00
_cell.angle_beta   90.00
_cell.angle_gamma   90.00
#
_symmetry.space_group_name_H-M   'P 1'
#
loop_
_entity.id
_entity.type
_entity.pdbx_description
1 polymer ?
#
loop_
_entity_poly.entity_id
_entity_poly.type
_entity_poly.pdbx_seq_one_letter_code
_entity_poly.pdbx_strand_id
1 'polypeptide(L)'
;MDEAEFKDRQIWVRAFYGFDPEHDGLIGFTLEQNRTTMMDKMRDGDLVLIYGAVDSLTDQNLQRQALGFLEVQLEECLDRERMSPSSIQWRKERGFQDRWNYGIRVTRAWRVTNRVHIKTIAPESYRGVYRFDRTTRAKLLEPDEHRRALSHHVRQVNVYGEEPVNESDLETGSLKHALRPSKGIPPTYGARSSNMNDGENHVYLMKFSGGAKFLLGHSGYSEGQALVKVGRSNDPARRLSEINTGFPERSTAKWSLVNTQKFPSGVTAHAVECDIKTAFGAAFNSEGGEFFSGDWDSMQNKFQNVCISSIPHILGAPGKAKGVK
;
A
#
# COMPACT_ATOMS: atom_id res chain seq x y z
N MET A 1 12.01 -15.96 8.68
CA MET A 1 10.95 -15.11 8.10
C MET A 1 10.40 -15.84 6.89
N ASP A 2 9.09 -15.98 6.85
CA ASP A 2 8.40 -17.22 6.53
C ASP A 2 8.07 -17.38 5.03
N GLU A 3 8.04 -18.62 4.55
CA GLU A 3 7.73 -19.00 3.17
C GLU A 3 6.31 -18.57 2.72
N ALA A 4 5.51 -18.05 3.65
CA ALA A 4 4.11 -17.66 3.53
C ALA A 4 3.87 -16.35 2.73
N GLU A 5 4.80 -15.38 2.73
CA GLU A 5 4.61 -14.09 2.05
C GLU A 5 4.47 -14.24 0.51
N PHE A 6 5.11 -15.27 -0.06
CA PHE A 6 5.04 -15.59 -1.49
C PHE A 6 3.83 -16.42 -1.89
N LYS A 7 3.15 -17.03 -0.92
CA LYS A 7 2.00 -17.91 -1.14
C LYS A 7 0.75 -17.13 -1.58
N ASP A 8 0.83 -15.80 -1.49
CA ASP A 8 -0.32 -14.93 -1.36
C ASP A 8 -0.39 -13.85 -2.47
N ARG A 9 0.71 -13.62 -3.21
CA ARG A 9 0.74 -12.72 -4.37
C ARG A 9 0.11 -13.39 -5.58
N GLN A 10 -0.76 -12.70 -6.29
CA GLN A 10 -1.31 -13.21 -7.53
C GLN A 10 -0.29 -13.02 -8.65
N ILE A 11 -0.31 -13.93 -9.62
CA ILE A 11 0.47 -13.78 -10.85
C ILE A 11 -0.51 -13.79 -12.02
N TRP A 12 -0.49 -12.73 -12.78
CA TRP A 12 -1.30 -12.53 -13.97
C TRP A 12 -0.45 -12.76 -15.22
N VAL A 13 -1.02 -13.22 -16.32
CA VAL A 13 -0.32 -13.35 -17.60
C VAL A 13 -0.88 -12.40 -18.65
N ARG A 14 0.02 -11.68 -19.33
CA ARG A 14 -0.36 -10.72 -20.37
C ARG A 14 0.57 -10.74 -21.59
N ALA A 15 0.01 -10.51 -22.77
CA ALA A 15 0.72 -10.48 -24.04
C ALA A 15 1.14 -9.06 -24.43
N PHE A 16 2.43 -8.81 -24.61
CA PHE A 16 2.97 -7.53 -25.10
C PHE A 16 3.74 -7.71 -26.42
N TYR A 17 3.93 -6.62 -27.16
CA TYR A 17 4.78 -6.61 -28.36
C TYR A 17 6.28 -6.54 -28.04
N GLY A 18 6.63 -6.11 -26.84
CA GLY A 18 8.01 -6.02 -26.33
C GLY A 18 8.03 -6.01 -24.80
N PHE A 19 9.23 -6.08 -24.23
CA PHE A 19 9.44 -6.02 -22.79
C PHE A 19 10.69 -5.18 -22.49
N ASP A 20 10.47 -3.90 -22.21
CA ASP A 20 11.53 -2.91 -21.98
C ASP A 20 11.18 -2.02 -20.77
N PRO A 21 11.13 -2.60 -19.55
CA PRO A 21 10.73 -1.87 -18.36
C PRO A 21 11.65 -0.68 -18.03
N GLU A 22 12.90 -0.67 -18.50
CA GLU A 22 13.84 0.45 -18.35
C GLU A 22 13.40 1.71 -19.09
N HIS A 23 12.55 1.57 -20.10
CA HIS A 23 11.99 2.67 -20.87
C HIS A 23 10.49 2.84 -20.66
N ASP A 24 9.78 1.77 -20.26
CA ASP A 24 8.33 1.76 -20.04
C ASP A 24 7.97 1.27 -18.62
N GLY A 25 7.82 2.21 -17.69
CA GLY A 25 7.50 1.97 -16.27
C GLY A 25 6.02 1.77 -15.97
N LEU A 26 5.24 1.25 -16.92
CA LEU A 26 3.81 1.04 -16.76
C LEU A 26 3.29 -0.17 -17.53
N ILE A 27 2.15 -0.70 -17.07
CA ILE A 27 1.34 -1.65 -17.83
C ILE A 27 0.29 -0.87 -18.62
N GLY A 28 0.47 -0.75 -19.94
CA GLY A 28 -0.33 0.14 -20.78
C GLY A 28 -1.65 -0.44 -21.30
N PHE A 29 -2.66 0.42 -21.43
CA PHE A 29 -4.00 0.13 -21.94
C PHE A 29 -4.46 1.23 -22.89
N THR A 30 -5.01 0.84 -24.05
CA THR A 30 -5.63 1.79 -24.98
C THR A 30 -6.97 2.30 -24.47
N LEU A 31 -7.74 1.44 -23.79
CA LEU A 31 -9.03 1.79 -23.20
C LEU A 31 -8.89 1.81 -21.69
N GLU A 32 -9.24 2.94 -21.07
CA GLU A 32 -9.20 3.14 -19.62
C GLU A 32 -10.01 2.09 -18.86
N GLN A 33 -11.20 1.74 -19.36
CA GLN A 33 -12.06 0.72 -18.75
C GLN A 33 -11.36 -0.64 -18.58
N ASN A 34 -10.44 -1.00 -19.49
CA ASN A 34 -9.67 -2.24 -19.36
C ASN A 34 -8.63 -2.14 -18.23
N ARG A 35 -8.04 -0.96 -18.01
CA ARG A 35 -7.17 -0.68 -16.85
C ARG A 35 -7.96 -0.87 -15.57
N THR A 36 -9.08 -0.17 -15.42
CA THR A 36 -9.95 -0.21 -14.23
C THR A 36 -10.39 -1.64 -13.91
N THR A 37 -10.90 -2.38 -14.92
CA THR A 37 -11.33 -3.77 -14.75
C THR A 37 -10.22 -4.70 -14.26
N MET A 38 -8.97 -4.44 -14.67
CA MET A 38 -7.82 -5.22 -14.21
C MET A 38 -7.44 -4.82 -12.78
N MET A 39 -7.37 -3.52 -12.47
CA MET A 39 -7.06 -3.01 -11.13
C MET A 39 -8.06 -3.49 -10.08
N ASP A 40 -9.35 -3.54 -10.39
CA ASP A 40 -10.41 -4.02 -9.48
C ASP A 40 -10.20 -5.46 -8.97
N LYS A 41 -9.40 -6.26 -9.71
CA LYS A 41 -9.14 -7.66 -9.39
C LYS A 41 -7.75 -7.90 -8.80
N MET A 42 -6.84 -6.94 -8.96
CA MET A 42 -5.46 -7.03 -8.51
C MET A 42 -5.30 -6.52 -7.08
N ARG A 43 -4.10 -6.73 -6.53
CA ARG A 43 -3.65 -6.20 -5.24
C ARG A 43 -2.29 -5.52 -5.43
N ASP A 44 -1.94 -4.62 -4.53
CA ASP A 44 -0.58 -4.08 -4.48
C ASP A 44 0.44 -5.21 -4.33
N GLY A 45 1.54 -5.11 -5.08
CA GLY A 45 2.63 -6.09 -5.09
C GLY A 45 2.33 -7.37 -5.88
N ASP A 46 1.18 -7.47 -6.55
CA ASP A 46 0.90 -8.55 -7.50
C ASP A 46 1.86 -8.49 -8.70
N LEU A 47 2.05 -9.65 -9.34
CA LEU A 47 2.97 -9.79 -10.46
C LEU A 47 2.22 -9.99 -11.77
N VAL A 48 2.80 -9.48 -12.86
CA VAL A 48 2.33 -9.72 -14.22
C VAL A 48 3.45 -10.33 -15.04
N LEU A 49 3.29 -11.60 -15.38
CA LEU A 49 4.11 -12.34 -16.34
C LEU A 49 3.79 -11.84 -17.76
N ILE A 50 4.80 -11.25 -18.40
CA ILE A 50 4.73 -10.78 -19.78
C ILE A 50 5.27 -11.85 -20.72
N TYR A 51 4.52 -12.13 -21.79
CA TYR A 51 4.99 -12.96 -22.89
C TYR A 51 4.85 -12.23 -24.24
N GLY A 52 5.69 -12.58 -25.20
CA GLY A 52 5.65 -11.98 -26.53
C GLY A 52 4.40 -12.39 -27.30
N ALA A 53 3.63 -11.40 -27.76
CA ALA A 53 2.43 -11.63 -28.55
C ALA A 53 2.76 -12.29 -29.90
N VAL A 54 1.79 -13.00 -30.48
CA VAL A 54 1.90 -13.54 -31.84
C VAL A 54 1.38 -12.49 -32.81
N ASP A 55 2.23 -11.53 -33.14
CA ASP A 55 1.92 -10.39 -34.01
C ASP A 55 3.19 -9.95 -34.77
N SER A 56 3.02 -9.37 -35.95
CA SER A 56 4.10 -8.78 -36.75
C SER A 56 4.91 -7.69 -36.03
N LEU A 57 4.33 -7.02 -35.04
CA LEU A 57 5.00 -5.99 -34.23
C LEU A 57 5.94 -6.58 -33.18
N THR A 58 5.86 -7.89 -32.94
CA THR A 58 6.71 -8.61 -31.99
C THR A 58 7.84 -9.31 -32.74
N ASP A 59 9.08 -9.12 -32.31
CA ASP A 59 10.23 -9.88 -32.83
C ASP A 59 9.89 -11.37 -32.81
N GLN A 60 10.05 -12.04 -33.96
CA GLN A 60 9.73 -13.46 -34.15
C GLN A 60 10.36 -14.35 -33.08
N ASN A 61 11.56 -14.01 -32.61
CA ASN A 61 12.27 -14.75 -31.57
C ASN A 61 11.66 -14.61 -30.17
N LEU A 62 10.89 -13.55 -29.93
CA LEU A 62 10.24 -13.26 -28.67
C LEU A 62 8.80 -13.77 -28.64
N GLN A 63 8.20 -14.05 -29.80
CA GLN A 63 6.83 -14.55 -29.89
C GLN A 63 6.66 -15.84 -29.08
N ARG A 64 5.60 -15.86 -28.26
CA ARG A 64 5.25 -16.96 -27.35
C ARG A 64 6.29 -17.25 -26.27
N GLN A 65 7.35 -16.45 -26.15
CA GLN A 65 8.33 -16.60 -25.08
C GLN A 65 7.89 -15.81 -23.85
N ALA A 66 8.12 -16.35 -22.66
CA ALA A 66 8.08 -15.58 -21.43
C ALA A 66 9.25 -14.58 -21.44
N LEU A 67 8.95 -13.30 -21.26
CA LEU A 67 9.93 -12.21 -21.35
C LEU A 67 10.37 -11.73 -19.97
N GLY A 68 9.43 -11.61 -19.05
CA GLY A 68 9.71 -11.06 -17.73
C GLY A 68 8.48 -10.95 -16.86
N PHE A 69 8.70 -10.44 -15.66
CA PHE A 69 7.69 -10.18 -14.65
C PHE A 69 7.73 -8.69 -14.30
N LEU A 70 6.55 -8.11 -14.09
CA LEU A 70 6.37 -6.76 -13.58
C LEU A 70 5.68 -6.85 -12.22
N GLU A 71 6.16 -6.13 -11.22
CA GLU A 71 5.42 -5.87 -9.98
C GLU A 71 4.65 -4.57 -10.13
N VAL A 72 3.37 -4.61 -9.77
CA VAL A 72 2.50 -3.44 -9.85
C VAL A 72 2.25 -2.80 -8.49
N GLN A 73 2.06 -1.49 -8.54
CA GLN A 73 1.36 -0.74 -7.51
C GLN A 73 0.04 -0.27 -8.15
N LEU A 74 -1.07 -0.40 -7.43
CA LEU A 74 -2.43 -0.03 -7.86
C LEU A 74 -2.63 1.49 -7.83
N GLU A 75 -1.74 2.17 -8.54
CA GLU A 75 -1.75 3.58 -8.80
C GLU A 75 -1.98 3.78 -10.31
N GLU A 76 -2.97 4.59 -10.65
CA GLU A 76 -3.23 4.98 -12.02
C GLU A 76 -2.15 5.95 -12.49
N CYS A 77 -1.64 5.74 -13.71
CA CYS A 77 -0.71 6.66 -14.33
C CYS A 77 -1.04 6.83 -15.82
N LEU A 78 -0.43 7.85 -16.42
CA LEU A 78 -0.47 8.09 -17.86
C LEU A 78 0.86 7.74 -18.51
N ASP A 79 0.81 7.42 -19.79
CA ASP A 79 2.00 7.13 -20.61
C ASP A 79 3.06 8.23 -20.53
N ARG A 80 2.66 9.50 -20.59
CA ARG A 80 3.57 10.66 -20.51
C ARG A 80 4.33 10.78 -19.18
N GLU A 81 3.86 10.11 -18.13
CA GLU A 81 4.48 10.15 -16.80
C GLU A 81 5.47 9.00 -16.60
N ARG A 82 5.26 7.88 -17.31
CA ARG A 82 5.94 6.60 -17.04
C ARG A 82 6.53 5.94 -18.29
N MET A 83 6.47 6.56 -19.45
CA MET A 83 7.24 6.17 -20.63
C MET A 83 8.35 7.17 -20.89
N SER A 84 9.50 6.65 -21.29
CA SER A 84 10.63 7.45 -21.70
C SER A 84 10.31 8.28 -22.96
N PRO A 85 11.00 9.42 -23.18
CA PRO A 85 10.84 10.20 -24.39
C PRO A 85 11.10 9.40 -25.68
N SER A 86 12.03 8.44 -25.66
CA SER A 86 12.32 7.57 -26.80
C SER A 86 11.17 6.59 -27.10
N SER A 87 10.55 6.00 -26.07
CA SER A 87 9.35 5.16 -26.24
C SER A 87 8.18 5.93 -26.84
N ILE A 88 7.94 7.15 -26.34
CA ILE A 88 6.89 8.04 -26.85
C ILE A 88 7.14 8.37 -28.32
N GLN A 89 8.40 8.68 -28.67
CA GLN A 89 8.79 8.98 -30.05
C GLN A 89 8.59 7.77 -30.98
N TRP A 90 9.05 6.59 -30.57
CA TRP A 90 8.87 5.33 -31.32
C TRP A 90 7.39 5.03 -31.58
N ARG A 91 6.52 5.27 -30.59
CA ARG A 91 5.06 5.11 -30.75
C ARG A 91 4.50 6.05 -31.80
N LYS A 92 4.90 7.33 -31.79
CA LYS A 92 4.45 8.33 -32.77
C LYS A 92 4.86 7.94 -34.20
N GLU A 93 6.11 7.52 -34.38
CA GLU A 93 6.64 7.09 -35.70
C GLU A 93 5.89 5.89 -36.28
N ARG A 94 5.26 5.07 -35.44
CA ARG A 94 4.45 3.92 -35.84
C ARG A 94 2.94 4.17 -35.87
N GLY A 95 2.50 5.42 -35.64
CA GLY A 95 1.09 5.79 -35.62
C GLY A 95 0.33 5.21 -34.41
N PHE A 96 1.02 4.98 -33.29
CA PHE A 96 0.45 4.47 -32.04
C PHE A 96 0.28 5.56 -30.97
N GLN A 97 0.12 6.83 -31.37
CA GLN A 97 -0.06 7.92 -30.42
C GLN A 97 -1.29 7.75 -29.51
N ASP A 98 -2.36 7.11 -30.01
CA ASP A 98 -3.61 6.92 -29.27
C ASP A 98 -3.71 5.56 -28.55
N ARG A 99 -2.59 4.82 -28.46
CA ARG A 99 -2.55 3.48 -27.85
C ARG A 99 -1.72 3.48 -26.57
N TRP A 100 -2.21 2.72 -25.59
CA TRP A 100 -1.53 2.50 -24.31
C TRP A 100 -1.35 3.74 -23.44
N ASN A 101 -2.25 4.72 -23.56
CA ASN A 101 -2.17 6.00 -22.85
C ASN A 101 -2.51 5.88 -21.35
N TYR A 102 -3.28 4.86 -20.98
CA TYR A 102 -3.69 4.60 -19.59
C TYR A 102 -2.82 3.50 -19.00
N GLY A 103 -2.20 3.73 -17.84
CA GLY A 103 -1.24 2.83 -17.22
C GLY A 103 -1.60 2.41 -15.80
N ILE A 104 -1.12 1.23 -15.41
CA ILE A 104 -0.91 0.85 -14.00
C ILE A 104 0.59 0.98 -13.73
N ARG A 105 0.96 1.63 -12.64
CA ARG A 105 2.37 1.83 -12.27
C ARG A 105 3.10 0.51 -12.04
N VAL A 106 4.30 0.39 -12.61
CA VAL A 106 5.24 -0.69 -12.33
C VAL A 106 6.29 -0.18 -11.34
N THR A 107 6.57 -0.94 -10.29
CA THR A 107 7.56 -0.58 -9.26
C THR A 107 8.84 -1.39 -9.36
N ARG A 108 8.75 -2.65 -9.81
CA ARG A 108 9.90 -3.54 -10.03
C ARG A 108 9.69 -4.41 -11.25
N ALA A 109 10.78 -4.82 -11.88
CA ALA A 109 10.75 -5.71 -13.02
C ALA A 109 11.88 -6.73 -13.00
N TRP A 110 11.61 -7.90 -13.57
CA TRP A 110 12.61 -8.96 -13.74
C TRP A 110 12.53 -9.53 -15.15
N ARG A 111 13.66 -9.68 -15.83
CA ARG A 111 13.75 -10.40 -17.11
C ARG A 111 13.95 -11.88 -16.87
N VAL A 112 13.26 -12.72 -17.63
CA VAL A 112 13.57 -14.16 -17.67
C VAL A 112 14.90 -14.35 -18.40
N THR A 113 15.83 -15.08 -17.81
CA THR A 113 17.19 -15.22 -18.36
C THR A 113 17.29 -16.32 -19.43
N ASN A 114 16.37 -17.29 -19.40
CA ASN A 114 16.29 -18.37 -20.38
C ASN A 114 15.05 -18.25 -21.27
N ARG A 115 15.20 -18.49 -22.57
CA ARG A 115 14.05 -18.55 -23.48
C ARG A 115 13.19 -19.75 -23.13
N VAL A 116 11.94 -19.49 -22.75
CA VAL A 116 10.97 -20.51 -22.41
C VAL A 116 9.62 -20.16 -23.02
N HIS A 117 9.01 -21.15 -23.66
CA HIS A 117 7.70 -20.98 -24.25
C HIS A 117 6.64 -20.79 -23.15
N ILE A 118 5.72 -19.85 -23.32
CA ILE A 118 4.72 -19.49 -22.31
C ILE A 118 3.86 -20.68 -21.89
N LYS A 119 3.55 -21.61 -22.80
CA LYS A 119 2.85 -22.88 -22.48
C LYS A 119 3.56 -23.75 -21.44
N THR A 120 4.88 -23.64 -21.28
CA THR A 120 5.61 -24.39 -20.25
C THR A 120 5.30 -23.84 -18.86
N ILE A 121 5.00 -22.53 -18.76
CA ILE A 121 4.65 -21.86 -17.49
C ILE A 121 3.14 -21.92 -17.27
N ALA A 122 2.38 -21.49 -18.26
CA ALA A 122 0.96 -21.18 -18.19
C ALA A 122 0.13 -21.92 -19.27
N PRO A 123 0.15 -23.27 -19.33
CA PRO A 123 -0.56 -24.04 -20.36
C PRO A 123 -2.09 -23.82 -20.38
N GLU A 124 -2.72 -23.67 -19.22
CA GLU A 124 -4.17 -23.47 -19.08
C GLU A 124 -4.55 -22.02 -19.36
N SER A 125 -3.85 -21.07 -18.73
CA SER A 125 -4.10 -19.65 -18.95
C SER A 125 -3.77 -19.21 -20.39
N TYR A 126 -2.88 -19.92 -21.10
CA TYR A 126 -2.55 -19.66 -22.50
C TYR A 126 -3.54 -20.27 -23.52
N ARG A 127 -4.57 -21.00 -23.09
CA ARG A 127 -5.56 -21.61 -24.01
C ARG A 127 -6.25 -20.57 -24.90
N GLY A 128 -6.62 -20.96 -26.12
CA GLY A 128 -7.21 -20.05 -27.12
C GLY A 128 -8.43 -19.28 -26.61
N VAL A 129 -9.24 -19.90 -25.73
CA VAL A 129 -10.44 -19.31 -25.13
C VAL A 129 -10.16 -18.02 -24.34
N TYR A 130 -8.96 -17.86 -23.77
CA TYR A 130 -8.56 -16.66 -23.02
C TYR A 130 -7.71 -15.69 -23.83
N ARG A 131 -7.63 -15.85 -25.16
CA ARG A 131 -6.76 -15.00 -26.01
C ARG A 131 -7.08 -13.51 -25.84
N PHE A 132 -8.36 -13.16 -25.84
CA PHE A 132 -8.78 -11.77 -25.67
C PHE A 132 -8.32 -11.21 -24.32
N ASP A 133 -8.66 -11.89 -23.22
CA ASP A 133 -8.31 -11.45 -21.87
C ASP A 133 -6.80 -11.32 -21.70
N ARG A 134 -6.01 -12.31 -22.15
CA ARG A 134 -4.54 -12.24 -22.10
C ARG A 134 -3.95 -11.04 -22.83
N THR A 135 -4.61 -10.52 -23.86
CA THR A 135 -4.11 -9.37 -24.61
C THR A 135 -4.60 -8.05 -24.02
N THR A 136 -5.84 -8.00 -23.52
CA THR A 136 -6.48 -6.74 -23.11
C THR A 136 -6.47 -6.48 -21.60
N ARG A 137 -6.63 -7.51 -20.76
CA ARG A 137 -6.91 -7.39 -19.31
C ARG A 137 -6.09 -8.34 -18.42
N ALA A 138 -5.15 -9.06 -19.01
CA ALA A 138 -4.46 -10.19 -18.41
C ALA A 138 -5.40 -11.34 -17.98
N LYS A 139 -4.81 -12.48 -17.62
CA LYS A 139 -5.52 -13.63 -17.02
C LYS A 139 -4.77 -14.05 -15.76
N LEU A 140 -5.48 -14.24 -14.65
CA LEU A 140 -4.91 -14.80 -13.43
C LEU A 140 -4.43 -16.23 -13.71
N LEU A 141 -3.19 -16.54 -13.32
CA LEU A 141 -2.62 -17.88 -13.43
C LEU A 141 -3.30 -18.85 -12.47
N GLU A 142 -3.44 -20.10 -12.91
CA GLU A 142 -3.92 -21.19 -12.07
C GLU A 142 -2.86 -21.56 -11.02
N PRO A 143 -3.23 -22.19 -9.89
CA PRO A 143 -2.29 -22.48 -8.79
C PRO A 143 -1.03 -23.26 -9.19
N ASP A 144 -1.14 -24.19 -10.14
CA ASP A 144 0.02 -24.92 -10.69
C ASP A 144 0.91 -24.04 -11.58
N GLU A 145 0.31 -23.13 -12.34
CA GLU A 145 1.01 -22.18 -13.21
C GLU A 145 1.76 -21.13 -12.39
N HIS A 146 1.15 -20.68 -11.29
CA HIS A 146 1.75 -19.80 -10.30
C HIS A 146 3.05 -20.39 -9.76
N ARG A 147 3.04 -21.65 -9.32
CA ARG A 147 4.24 -22.35 -8.86
C ARG A 147 5.33 -22.43 -9.92
N ARG A 148 4.97 -22.74 -11.17
CA ARG A 148 5.92 -22.77 -12.30
C ARG A 148 6.49 -21.40 -12.59
N ALA A 149 5.68 -20.35 -12.53
CA ALA A 149 6.12 -18.98 -12.77
C ALA A 149 7.17 -18.56 -11.72
N LEU A 150 6.93 -18.85 -10.43
CA LEU A 150 7.87 -18.53 -9.35
C LEU A 150 9.20 -19.29 -9.42
N SER A 151 9.25 -20.45 -10.08
CA SER A 151 10.47 -21.26 -10.18
C SER A 151 11.41 -20.81 -11.29
N HIS A 152 11.02 -19.84 -12.12
CA HIS A 152 11.80 -19.41 -13.27
C HIS A 152 13.00 -18.55 -12.89
N HIS A 153 14.10 -18.71 -13.62
CA HIS A 153 15.30 -17.90 -13.41
C HIS A 153 15.13 -16.52 -14.04
N VAL A 154 15.36 -15.51 -13.23
CA VAL A 154 15.18 -14.12 -13.61
C VAL A 154 16.35 -13.28 -13.12
N ARG A 155 16.49 -12.10 -13.73
CA ARG A 155 17.40 -11.04 -13.32
C ARG A 155 16.59 -9.77 -13.11
N GLN A 156 16.73 -9.12 -11.96
CA GLN A 156 16.10 -7.83 -11.71
C GLN A 156 16.68 -6.77 -12.64
N VAL A 157 15.84 -5.87 -13.12
CA VAL A 157 16.20 -4.77 -14.02
C VAL A 157 15.58 -3.47 -13.54
N ASN A 158 16.11 -2.35 -14.01
CA ASN A 158 15.57 -1.04 -13.70
C ASN A 158 14.15 -0.88 -14.29
N VAL A 159 13.38 0.00 -13.69
CA VAL A 159 12.06 0.42 -14.18
C VAL A 159 12.09 1.92 -14.39
N TYR A 160 11.60 2.39 -15.54
CA TYR A 160 11.56 3.82 -15.83
C TYR A 160 10.72 4.57 -14.79
N GLY A 161 11.29 5.63 -14.21
CA GLY A 161 10.63 6.46 -13.20
C GLY A 161 10.68 5.89 -11.78
N GLU A 162 11.40 4.80 -11.55
CA GLU A 162 11.73 4.29 -10.22
C GLU A 162 13.22 4.49 -9.90
N GLU A 163 13.58 4.40 -8.62
CA GLU A 163 14.98 4.50 -8.20
C GLU A 163 15.83 3.37 -8.82
N PRO A 164 17.05 3.67 -9.31
CA PRO A 164 17.92 2.65 -9.88
C PRO A 164 18.22 1.52 -8.90
N VAL A 165 18.19 0.29 -9.41
CA VAL A 165 18.56 -0.90 -8.63
C VAL A 165 20.08 -0.89 -8.42
N ASN A 166 20.53 -1.04 -7.18
CA ASN A 166 21.96 -1.13 -6.87
C ASN A 166 22.58 -2.35 -7.55
N GLU A 167 23.85 -2.26 -7.95
CA GLU A 167 24.53 -3.38 -8.62
C GLU A 167 24.56 -4.67 -7.77
N SER A 168 24.58 -4.54 -6.44
CA SER A 168 24.50 -5.67 -5.50
C SER A 168 23.14 -6.36 -5.48
N ASP A 169 22.08 -5.69 -5.93
CA ASP A 169 20.70 -6.20 -5.97
C ASP A 169 20.33 -6.75 -7.36
N LEU A 170 21.23 -6.66 -8.35
CA LEU A 170 21.06 -7.22 -9.71
C LEU A 170 21.33 -8.74 -9.77
N GLU A 171 21.27 -9.43 -8.63
CA GLU A 171 21.52 -10.87 -8.55
C GLU A 171 20.58 -11.67 -9.47
N THR A 172 21.14 -12.70 -10.11
CA THR A 172 20.38 -13.63 -10.96
C THR A 172 19.99 -14.84 -10.12
N GLY A 173 18.71 -15.23 -10.15
CA GLY A 173 18.21 -16.37 -9.37
C GLY A 173 16.78 -16.72 -9.75
N SER A 174 16.18 -17.71 -9.07
CA SER A 174 14.74 -17.96 -9.26
C SER A 174 13.92 -16.73 -8.84
N LEU A 175 12.77 -16.48 -9.48
CA LEU A 175 11.88 -15.39 -9.09
C LEU A 175 11.48 -15.48 -7.61
N LYS A 176 11.21 -16.70 -7.10
CA LYS A 176 10.99 -16.93 -5.65
C LYS A 176 12.15 -16.43 -4.78
N HIS A 177 13.39 -16.56 -5.25
CA HIS A 177 14.58 -16.08 -4.53
C HIS A 177 14.71 -14.55 -4.66
N ALA A 178 14.53 -14.00 -5.85
CA ALA A 178 14.60 -12.55 -6.10
C ALA A 178 13.53 -11.76 -5.35
N LEU A 179 12.39 -12.38 -5.05
CA LEU A 179 11.33 -11.78 -4.25
C LEU A 179 11.58 -11.87 -2.74
N ARG A 180 12.62 -12.60 -2.27
CA ARG A 180 12.95 -12.64 -0.84
C ARG A 180 13.21 -11.23 -0.32
N PRO A 181 12.78 -10.90 0.91
CA PRO A 181 13.06 -9.60 1.50
C PRO A 181 14.56 -9.34 1.45
N SER A 182 14.97 -8.21 0.86
CA SER A 182 16.36 -7.82 0.82
C SER A 182 16.86 -7.59 2.25
N LYS A 183 18.17 -7.79 2.45
CA LYS A 183 18.82 -7.46 3.71
C LYS A 183 18.50 -6.01 4.04
N GLY A 184 18.08 -5.75 5.27
CA GLY A 184 17.65 -4.41 5.71
C GLY A 184 18.64 -3.33 5.31
N ILE A 185 18.11 -2.13 5.06
CA ILE A 185 18.87 -0.95 4.63
C ILE A 185 20.12 -0.80 5.51
N PRO A 186 21.34 -0.73 4.95
CA PRO A 186 22.53 -0.45 5.75
C PRO A 186 22.34 0.90 6.45
N PRO A 187 22.69 1.01 7.75
CA PRO A 187 22.42 2.22 8.52
C PRO A 187 23.03 3.45 7.86
N THR A 188 22.22 4.49 7.70
CA THR A 188 22.69 5.80 7.23
C THR A 188 23.36 6.54 8.39
N TYR A 189 24.63 6.91 8.23
CA TYR A 189 25.36 7.71 9.21
C TYR A 189 25.40 9.18 8.78
N GLY A 190 24.98 10.09 9.66
CA GLY A 190 24.97 11.53 9.42
C GLY A 190 24.12 12.27 10.46
N ALA A 191 24.43 13.54 10.72
CA ALA A 191 23.63 14.36 11.62
C ALA A 191 22.30 14.75 10.96
N ARG A 192 21.17 14.30 11.52
CA ARG A 192 19.84 14.74 11.12
C ARG A 192 19.39 15.87 12.05
N SER A 193 19.25 17.08 11.53
CA SER A 193 18.57 18.17 12.24
C SER A 193 17.12 18.28 11.75
N SER A 194 16.19 18.47 12.68
CA SER A 194 14.78 18.73 12.37
C SER A 194 14.32 19.93 13.18
N ASN A 195 13.77 20.93 12.51
CA ASN A 195 13.12 22.06 13.17
C ASN A 195 11.65 21.67 13.42
N MET A 196 11.25 21.54 14.69
CA MET A 196 9.85 21.36 15.08
C MET A 196 9.32 22.72 15.53
N ASN A 197 8.36 23.27 14.78
CA ASN A 197 7.64 24.48 15.16
C ASN A 197 6.37 24.05 15.93
N ASP A 198 6.18 24.59 17.14
CA ASP A 198 4.95 24.39 17.89
C ASP A 198 3.80 25.17 17.23
N GLY A 199 2.60 24.59 17.30
CA GLY A 199 1.42 25.10 16.64
C GLY A 199 0.18 24.31 17.04
N GLU A 200 -0.83 24.38 16.20
CA GLU A 200 -2.10 23.66 16.40
C GLU A 200 -1.87 22.16 16.60
N ASN A 201 -2.46 21.60 17.65
CA ASN A 201 -2.33 20.20 18.00
C ASN A 201 -3.69 19.57 18.24
N HIS A 202 -3.74 18.26 18.09
CA HIS A 202 -4.95 17.47 18.26
C HIS A 202 -4.73 16.41 19.33
N VAL A 203 -5.72 16.20 20.18
CA VAL A 203 -5.83 15.01 21.02
C VAL A 203 -6.76 14.02 20.32
N TYR A 204 -6.40 12.75 20.27
CA TYR A 204 -7.12 11.75 19.51
C TYR A 204 -7.43 10.50 20.33
N LEU A 205 -8.47 9.79 19.87
CA LEU A 205 -8.81 8.44 20.25
C LEU A 205 -8.74 7.54 19.02
N MET A 206 -7.83 6.57 19.03
CA MET A 206 -7.78 5.51 18.03
C MET A 206 -8.38 4.22 18.60
N LYS A 207 -9.11 3.48 17.77
CA LYS A 207 -9.64 2.16 18.10
C LYS A 207 -8.93 1.09 17.30
N PHE A 208 -8.55 0.01 17.94
CA PHE A 208 -8.00 -1.15 17.25
C PHE A 208 -9.12 -2.06 16.74
N SER A 209 -9.08 -2.32 15.43
CA SER A 209 -9.88 -3.35 14.75
C SER A 209 -9.04 -4.60 14.67
N GLY A 210 -9.59 -5.78 14.97
CA GLY A 210 -8.84 -7.05 15.03
C GLY A 210 -9.02 -7.83 16.34
N GLY A 211 -9.68 -7.21 17.32
CA GLY A 211 -9.92 -7.79 18.65
C GLY A 211 -8.75 -7.57 19.58
N ALA A 212 -9.00 -7.03 20.78
CA ALA A 212 -7.93 -6.70 21.73
C ALA A 212 -7.10 -7.92 22.13
N LYS A 213 -7.74 -9.11 22.18
CA LYS A 213 -7.09 -10.41 22.42
C LYS A 213 -5.90 -10.66 21.49
N PHE A 214 -5.95 -10.17 20.24
CA PHE A 214 -4.88 -10.35 19.27
C PHE A 214 -3.57 -9.66 19.70
N LEU A 215 -3.65 -8.49 20.34
CA LEU A 215 -2.47 -7.73 20.78
C LEU A 215 -2.09 -7.99 22.25
N LEU A 216 -3.07 -8.27 23.12
CA LEU A 216 -2.86 -8.35 24.57
C LEU A 216 -2.72 -9.80 25.08
N GLY A 217 -3.07 -10.79 24.26
CA GLY A 217 -3.04 -12.20 24.66
C GLY A 217 -4.20 -12.59 25.58
N HIS A 218 -4.03 -13.68 26.34
CA HIS A 218 -5.08 -14.30 27.16
C HIS A 218 -5.20 -13.74 28.59
N SER A 219 -4.29 -12.86 29.01
CA SER A 219 -4.29 -12.28 30.35
C SER A 219 -4.92 -10.89 30.35
N GLY A 220 -5.98 -10.70 31.13
CA GLY A 220 -6.53 -9.36 31.46
C GLY A 220 -7.67 -8.84 30.57
N TYR A 221 -7.96 -9.51 29.45
CA TYR A 221 -9.05 -9.12 28.55
C TYR A 221 -10.35 -9.87 28.85
N SER A 222 -11.49 -9.16 28.90
CA SER A 222 -12.82 -9.78 28.86
C SER A 222 -13.40 -9.68 27.45
N GLU A 223 -13.96 -10.79 26.97
CA GLU A 223 -14.47 -10.94 25.60
C GLU A 223 -15.52 -9.86 25.29
N GLY A 224 -15.31 -9.11 24.20
CA GLY A 224 -16.20 -8.03 23.77
C GLY A 224 -15.73 -6.60 24.11
N GLN A 225 -14.66 -6.44 24.90
CA GLN A 225 -14.10 -5.11 25.16
C GLN A 225 -13.37 -4.55 23.92
N ALA A 226 -13.43 -3.23 23.73
CA ALA A 226 -12.64 -2.52 22.74
C ALA A 226 -11.23 -2.23 23.27
N LEU A 227 -10.25 -2.14 22.37
CA LEU A 227 -8.91 -1.64 22.67
C LEU A 227 -8.73 -0.29 21.99
N VAL A 228 -8.32 0.69 22.77
CA VAL A 228 -8.14 2.06 22.30
C VAL A 228 -6.77 2.60 22.67
N LYS A 229 -6.34 3.61 21.91
CA LYS A 229 -5.14 4.40 22.17
C LYS A 229 -5.54 5.86 22.27
N VAL A 230 -5.10 6.51 23.34
CA VAL A 230 -5.24 7.97 23.54
C VAL A 230 -3.89 8.62 23.29
N GLY A 231 -3.83 9.64 22.44
CA GLY A 231 -2.59 10.36 22.20
C GLY A 231 -2.80 11.76 21.66
N ARG A 232 -1.70 12.47 21.43
CA ARG A 232 -1.70 13.76 20.74
C ARG A 232 -0.81 13.78 19.51
N SER A 233 -1.14 14.63 18.54
CA SER A 233 -0.31 14.90 17.36
C SER A 233 -0.70 16.24 16.73
N ASN A 234 0.25 16.92 16.10
CA ASN A 234 -0.05 18.01 15.18
C ASN A 234 -0.68 17.50 13.87
N ASP A 235 -0.45 16.22 13.54
CA ASP A 235 -1.01 15.54 12.38
C ASP A 235 -1.45 14.11 12.77
N PRO A 236 -2.72 13.93 13.19
CA PRO A 236 -3.26 12.61 13.54
C PRO A 236 -3.31 11.63 12.38
N ALA A 237 -3.45 12.11 11.13
CA ALA A 237 -3.52 11.25 9.95
C ALA A 237 -2.15 10.64 9.63
N ARG A 238 -1.08 11.43 9.65
CA ARG A 238 0.29 10.92 9.58
C ARG A 238 0.58 9.95 10.72
N ARG A 239 0.18 10.29 11.95
CA ARG A 239 0.40 9.42 13.12
C ARG A 239 -0.35 8.08 12.99
N LEU A 240 -1.55 8.08 12.43
CA LEU A 240 -2.31 6.88 12.11
C LEU A 240 -1.60 6.02 11.05
N SER A 241 -1.01 6.65 10.04
CA SER A 241 -0.22 5.94 9.02
C SER A 241 1.01 5.28 9.65
N GLU A 242 1.80 6.04 10.42
CA GLU A 242 3.02 5.55 11.10
C GLU A 242 2.76 4.35 12.01
N ILE A 243 1.70 4.40 12.84
CA ILE A 243 1.40 3.28 13.75
C ILE A 243 0.91 2.05 12.99
N ASN A 244 0.27 2.24 11.82
CA ASN A 244 -0.17 1.13 10.99
C ASN A 244 0.93 0.57 10.09
N THR A 245 2.03 1.29 9.84
CA THR A 245 3.20 0.78 9.09
C THR A 245 3.83 -0.46 9.75
N GLY A 246 3.64 -0.64 11.07
CA GLY A 246 4.08 -1.84 11.78
C GLY A 246 3.24 -3.09 11.50
N PHE A 247 2.09 -2.97 10.84
CA PHE A 247 1.26 -4.09 10.43
C PHE A 247 1.49 -4.42 8.95
N PRO A 248 1.43 -5.72 8.56
CA PRO A 248 1.39 -6.10 7.14
C PRO A 248 0.22 -5.42 6.43
N GLU A 249 0.39 -5.04 5.16
CA GLU A 249 -0.65 -4.37 4.35
C GLU A 249 -1.97 -5.16 4.26
N ARG A 250 -1.89 -6.49 4.37
CA ARG A 250 -3.06 -7.39 4.35
C ARG A 250 -3.69 -7.62 5.72
N SER A 251 -3.16 -7.00 6.77
CA SER A 251 -3.67 -7.17 8.13
C SER A 251 -5.12 -6.69 8.21
N THR A 252 -6.01 -7.59 8.62
CA THR A 252 -7.37 -7.21 9.05
C THR A 252 -7.34 -6.45 10.37
N ALA A 253 -6.21 -6.53 11.08
CA ALA A 253 -5.96 -5.82 12.32
C ALA A 253 -5.34 -4.44 12.03
N LYS A 254 -6.00 -3.37 12.48
CA LYS A 254 -5.54 -2.00 12.21
C LYS A 254 -6.04 -1.00 13.25
N TRP A 255 -5.26 0.03 13.50
CA TRP A 255 -5.74 1.21 14.20
C TRP A 255 -6.61 2.06 13.27
N SER A 256 -7.68 2.63 13.80
CA SER A 256 -8.53 3.59 13.12
C SER A 256 -8.68 4.82 14.00
N LEU A 257 -8.53 6.00 13.40
CA LEU A 257 -8.78 7.26 14.08
C LEU A 257 -10.29 7.45 14.21
N VAL A 258 -10.81 7.44 15.43
CA VAL A 258 -12.26 7.51 15.66
C VAL A 258 -12.68 8.90 16.13
N ASN A 259 -11.82 9.56 16.91
CA ASN A 259 -12.13 10.88 17.43
C ASN A 259 -10.89 11.75 17.52
N THR A 260 -11.08 13.04 17.29
CA THR A 260 -10.02 14.02 17.26
C THR A 260 -10.58 15.35 17.75
N GLN A 261 -9.93 15.96 18.74
CA GLN A 261 -10.25 17.29 19.23
C GLN A 261 -9.06 18.21 19.07
N LYS A 262 -9.30 19.38 18.48
CA LYS A 262 -8.29 20.40 18.19
C LYS A 262 -8.07 21.32 19.39
N PHE A 263 -6.80 21.68 19.62
CA PHE A 263 -6.35 22.60 20.66
C PHE A 263 -5.31 23.59 20.12
N PRO A 264 -5.19 24.79 20.72
CA PRO A 264 -4.35 25.87 20.18
C PRO A 264 -2.84 25.60 20.18
N SER A 265 -2.34 24.75 21.09
CA SER A 265 -0.91 24.47 21.25
C SER A 265 -0.66 23.02 21.66
N GLY A 266 0.56 22.54 21.44
CA GLY A 266 1.00 21.24 21.93
C GLY A 266 0.94 21.11 23.45
N VAL A 267 1.15 22.21 24.19
CA VAL A 267 1.07 22.25 25.65
C VAL A 267 -0.36 22.02 26.13
N THR A 268 -1.33 22.74 25.56
CA THR A 268 -2.74 22.56 25.94
C THR A 268 -3.24 21.17 25.54
N ALA A 269 -2.89 20.70 24.33
CA ALA A 269 -3.23 19.34 23.92
C ALA A 269 -2.62 18.28 24.86
N HIS A 270 -1.39 18.49 25.33
CA HIS A 270 -0.73 17.57 26.26
C HIS A 270 -1.40 17.55 27.63
N ALA A 271 -1.78 18.71 28.17
CA ALA A 271 -2.52 18.77 29.44
C ALA A 271 -3.83 17.98 29.35
N VAL A 272 -4.60 18.19 28.28
CA VAL A 272 -5.87 17.47 28.06
C VAL A 272 -5.64 15.98 27.83
N GLU A 273 -4.62 15.60 27.07
CA GLU A 273 -4.22 14.19 26.90
C GLU A 273 -3.93 13.52 28.26
N CYS A 274 -3.20 14.20 29.15
CA CYS A 274 -2.94 13.72 30.51
C CYS A 274 -4.24 13.56 31.31
N ASP A 275 -5.14 14.54 31.26
CA ASP A 275 -6.44 14.47 31.94
C ASP A 275 -7.27 13.29 31.43
N ILE A 276 -7.27 13.04 30.12
CA ILE A 276 -7.95 11.87 29.53
C ILE A 276 -7.31 10.58 30.03
N LYS A 277 -5.98 10.46 30.01
CA LYS A 277 -5.27 9.24 30.47
C LYS A 277 -5.54 8.97 31.95
N THR A 278 -5.58 10.00 32.80
CA THR A 278 -5.97 9.87 34.21
C THR A 278 -7.43 9.44 34.36
N ALA A 279 -8.35 10.07 33.62
CA ALA A 279 -9.76 9.72 33.65
C ALA A 279 -10.02 8.30 33.12
N PHE A 280 -9.24 7.84 32.14
CA PHE A 280 -9.32 6.48 31.60
C PHE A 280 -8.73 5.46 32.56
N GLY A 281 -7.57 5.74 33.18
CA GLY A 281 -6.95 4.85 34.17
C GLY A 281 -7.81 4.65 35.41
N ALA A 282 -8.69 5.59 35.74
CA ALA A 282 -9.66 5.46 36.83
C ALA A 282 -10.95 4.69 36.44
N ALA A 283 -11.27 4.62 35.15
CA ALA A 283 -12.57 4.12 34.67
C ALA A 283 -12.49 2.82 33.84
N PHE A 284 -11.31 2.50 33.29
CA PHE A 284 -11.08 1.41 32.35
C PHE A 284 -9.79 0.67 32.68
N ASN A 285 -9.57 -0.46 32.02
CA ASN A 285 -8.35 -1.24 32.20
C ASN A 285 -7.20 -0.54 31.47
N SER A 286 -6.10 -0.27 32.17
CA SER A 286 -4.87 0.22 31.57
C SER A 286 -4.07 -0.95 31.02
N GLU A 287 -3.72 -0.89 29.73
CA GLU A 287 -2.91 -1.90 29.03
C GLU A 287 -1.44 -1.44 28.91
N GLY A 288 -1.08 -0.39 29.66
CA GLY A 288 0.25 0.21 29.67
C GLY A 288 0.35 1.46 28.80
N GLY A 289 0.99 2.50 29.35
CA GLY A 289 1.26 3.76 28.67
C GLY A 289 -0.01 4.47 28.21
N GLU A 290 -0.30 4.36 26.91
CA GLU A 290 -1.35 5.11 26.21
C GLU A 290 -2.53 4.24 25.78
N PHE A 291 -2.54 2.97 26.18
CA PHE A 291 -3.48 1.96 25.72
C PHE A 291 -4.44 1.56 26.83
N PHE A 292 -5.72 1.40 26.48
CA PHE A 292 -6.79 1.07 27.42
C PHE A 292 -7.77 0.08 26.80
N SER A 293 -8.36 -0.77 27.65
CA SER A 293 -9.46 -1.67 27.25
C SER A 293 -10.71 -1.48 28.10
N GLY A 294 -11.88 -1.65 27.49
CA GLY A 294 -13.16 -1.43 28.15
C GLY A 294 -14.37 -1.47 27.22
N ASP A 295 -15.52 -1.06 27.72
CA ASP A 295 -16.71 -0.84 26.90
C ASP A 295 -16.52 0.34 25.94
N TRP A 296 -16.82 0.13 24.66
CA TRP A 296 -16.53 1.08 23.59
C TRP A 296 -17.30 2.39 23.77
N ASP A 297 -18.61 2.32 24.00
CA ASP A 297 -19.46 3.51 24.08
C ASP A 297 -19.11 4.34 25.32
N SER A 298 -18.82 3.67 26.43
CA SER A 298 -18.34 4.31 27.65
C SER A 298 -17.01 5.04 27.44
N MET A 299 -16.04 4.43 26.74
CA MET A 299 -14.75 5.07 26.42
C MET A 299 -14.91 6.28 25.50
N GLN A 300 -15.74 6.16 24.46
CA GLN A 300 -16.00 7.27 23.54
C GLN A 300 -16.67 8.45 24.26
N ASN A 301 -17.67 8.18 25.10
CA ASN A 301 -18.35 9.19 25.91
C ASN A 301 -17.39 9.85 26.90
N LYS A 302 -16.56 9.07 27.59
CA LYS A 302 -15.58 9.62 28.56
C LYS A 302 -14.57 10.53 27.87
N PHE A 303 -14.06 10.13 26.71
CA PHE A 303 -13.16 10.97 25.90
C PHE A 303 -13.81 12.32 25.55
N GLN A 304 -15.03 12.28 25.01
CA GLN A 304 -15.77 13.49 24.64
C GLN A 304 -16.02 14.40 25.83
N ASN A 305 -16.44 13.84 26.97
CA ASN A 305 -16.73 14.62 28.17
C ASN A 305 -15.51 15.37 28.69
N VAL A 306 -14.34 14.71 28.73
CA VAL A 306 -13.09 15.38 29.13
C VAL A 306 -12.74 16.48 28.13
N CYS A 307 -12.74 16.18 26.83
CA CYS A 307 -12.48 17.17 25.77
C CYS A 307 -13.39 18.40 25.88
N ILE A 308 -14.71 18.21 26.06
CA ILE A 308 -15.69 19.29 26.21
C ILE A 308 -15.41 20.11 27.47
N SER A 309 -15.11 19.45 28.60
CA SER A 309 -14.80 20.15 29.86
C SER A 309 -13.50 20.97 29.80
N SER A 310 -12.58 20.59 28.92
CA SER A 310 -11.31 21.28 28.71
C SER A 310 -11.36 22.39 27.66
N ILE A 311 -12.47 22.53 26.93
CA ILE A 311 -12.69 23.68 26.04
C ILE A 311 -13.13 24.85 26.92
N PRO A 312 -12.48 26.03 26.84
CA PRO A 312 -12.87 27.19 27.63
C PRO A 312 -14.34 27.53 27.38
N HIS A 313 -15.16 27.54 28.43
CA HIS A 313 -16.51 28.09 28.33
C HIS A 313 -16.39 29.57 27.93
N ILE A 314 -16.90 29.91 26.75
CA ILE A 314 -17.21 31.30 26.43
C ILE A 314 -18.35 31.69 27.36
N LEU A 315 -18.04 32.27 28.51
CA LEU A 315 -19.03 32.98 29.33
C LEU A 315 -19.58 34.10 28.45
N GLY A 316 -20.74 33.86 27.84
CA GLY A 316 -21.50 34.91 27.18
C GLY A 316 -21.66 36.08 28.16
N ALA A 317 -21.49 37.30 27.66
CA ALA A 317 -21.60 38.51 28.46
C ALA A 317 -22.87 38.44 29.35
N PRO A 318 -22.79 38.82 30.63
CA PRO A 318 -23.93 38.73 31.54
C PRO A 318 -25.10 39.48 30.92
N GLY A 319 -26.14 38.73 30.55
CA GLY A 319 -27.37 39.29 30.04
C GLY A 319 -27.90 40.30 31.04
N LYS A 320 -28.12 41.54 30.60
CA LYS A 320 -28.81 42.56 31.39
C LYS A 320 -30.23 42.07 31.69
N ALA A 321 -30.39 41.32 32.76
CA ALA A 321 -31.67 41.14 33.42
C ALA A 321 -31.92 42.37 34.29
N LYS A 322 -32.81 43.26 33.83
CA LYS A 322 -33.88 43.85 34.65
C LYS A 322 -34.80 44.68 33.76
N GLY A 323 -36.01 44.17 33.60
CA GLY A 323 -37.16 45.00 33.29
C GLY A 323 -37.64 45.75 34.54
N VAL A 324 -38.46 46.77 34.26
CA VAL A 324 -39.53 47.34 35.10
C VAL A 324 -39.10 48.12 36.34
N LYS A 325 -39.06 49.46 36.20
CA LYS A 325 -40.19 50.33 36.57
C LYS A 325 -40.32 51.44 35.55
#